data_AF-A0A954AZX7-F1
#
_entry.id   AF-A0A954AZX7-F1
#
_cell.length_a   1.000
_cell.length_b   1.000
_cell.length_c   1.000
_cell.angle_alpha   90.00
_cell.angle_beta   90.00
_cell.angle_gamma   90.00
#
_symmetry.space_group_name_H-M   'P 1'
#
loop_
_entity.id
_entity.type
_entity.pdbx_description
1 polymer ?
#
loop_
_entity_poly.entity_id
_entity_poly.type
_entity_poly.pdbx_seq_one_letter_code
_entity_poly.pdbx_strand_id
1 'polypeptide(L)'
;MPIPFPSRQTDTARRPIGGASSPPGDWRCRCCGKRLGLCFADHVHLRFARGHEYLVGYPVTATCRGCNTLNRRDGDPGPAAA
;
A
#
# COMPACT_ATOMS: atom_id res chain seq x y z
N MET A 1 -41.42 -19.02 -37.23
CA MET A 1 -40.81 -18.07 -36.27
C MET A 1 -39.79 -18.86 -35.44
N PRO A 2 -38.48 -18.54 -35.46
CA PRO A 2 -37.50 -19.27 -34.66
C PRO A 2 -37.48 -18.76 -33.22
N ILE A 3 -37.45 -19.69 -32.28
CA ILE A 3 -37.35 -19.49 -30.83
C ILE A 3 -35.90 -19.11 -30.47
N PRO A 4 -35.65 -18.06 -29.67
CA PRO A 4 -34.30 -17.65 -29.31
C PRO A 4 -33.65 -18.64 -28.34
N PHE A 5 -32.39 -18.99 -28.60
CA PHE A 5 -31.53 -19.79 -27.73
C PHE A 5 -31.31 -19.10 -26.37
N PRO A 6 -31.32 -19.83 -25.23
CA PRO A 6 -30.93 -19.24 -23.96
C PRO A 6 -29.40 -19.03 -23.91
N SER A 7 -28.98 -17.78 -23.74
CA SER A 7 -27.60 -17.39 -23.48
C SER A 7 -27.06 -18.08 -22.23
N ARG A 8 -25.96 -18.81 -22.40
CA ARG A 8 -25.15 -19.38 -21.32
C ARG A 8 -24.51 -18.21 -20.56
N GLN A 9 -25.13 -17.76 -19.47
CA GLN A 9 -24.49 -16.84 -18.54
C GLN A 9 -23.34 -17.57 -17.86
N THR A 10 -22.12 -17.23 -18.26
CA THR A 10 -20.93 -17.50 -17.47
C THR A 10 -21.02 -16.68 -16.19
N ASP A 11 -21.47 -17.34 -15.12
CA ASP A 11 -21.19 -16.92 -13.76
C ASP A 11 -19.67 -16.78 -13.61
N THR A 12 -19.22 -15.54 -13.66
CA THR A 12 -17.92 -15.15 -13.11
C THR A 12 -18.19 -14.03 -12.12
N ALA A 13 -19.03 -14.33 -11.13
CA ALA A 13 -19.08 -13.56 -9.90
C ALA A 13 -17.82 -13.88 -9.07
N ARG A 14 -16.67 -13.43 -9.57
CA ARG A 14 -15.42 -13.43 -8.80
C ARG A 14 -15.56 -12.34 -7.75
N ARG A 15 -16.19 -12.68 -6.62
CA ARG A 15 -16.22 -11.85 -5.42
C ARG A 15 -14.78 -11.55 -5.00
N PRO A 16 -14.32 -10.29 -4.96
CA PRO A 16 -13.16 -9.97 -4.15
C PRO A 16 -13.62 -9.97 -2.69
N ILE A 17 -13.26 -11.02 -1.95
CA ILE A 17 -13.14 -10.96 -0.50
C ILE A 17 -11.85 -10.21 -0.25
N GLY A 18 -11.94 -8.91 0.03
CA GLY A 18 -10.79 -8.09 0.33
C GLY A 18 -11.29 -6.80 0.94
N GLY A 19 -11.15 -6.66 2.26
CA GLY A 19 -11.43 -5.43 2.97
C GLY A 19 -10.76 -4.26 2.26
N ALA A 20 -11.42 -3.11 2.28
CA ALA A 20 -10.93 -1.87 1.70
C ALA A 20 -9.64 -1.42 2.40
N SER A 21 -8.52 -2.03 2.05
CA SER A 21 -7.20 -1.49 2.34
C SER A 21 -7.09 -0.27 1.45
N SER A 22 -7.20 0.92 2.03
CA SER A 22 -6.89 2.17 1.34
C SER A 22 -5.56 1.98 0.58
N PRO A 23 -5.46 2.46 -0.66
CA PRO A 23 -4.24 2.28 -1.43
C PRO A 23 -3.05 2.80 -0.60
N PRO A 24 -1.97 2.01 -0.46
CA PRO A 24 -0.87 2.39 0.42
C PRO A 24 -0.30 3.74 0.00
N GLY A 25 -0.16 4.66 0.96
CA GLY A 25 0.37 5.98 0.72
C GLY A 25 1.86 5.92 0.40
N ASP A 26 2.32 6.69 -0.58
CA ASP A 26 3.75 6.74 -0.92
C ASP A 26 4.51 7.58 0.12
N TRP A 27 5.50 6.99 0.79
CA TRP A 27 6.39 7.75 1.66
C TRP A 27 7.60 8.26 0.88
N ARG A 28 7.65 9.58 0.71
CA ARG A 28 8.74 10.27 0.02
C ARG A 28 9.66 10.97 0.99
N CYS A 29 10.91 11.09 0.58
CA CYS A 29 11.86 11.97 1.24
C CYS A 29 11.41 13.43 1.12
N ARG A 30 11.40 14.16 2.24
CA ARG A 30 11.02 15.58 2.29
C ARG A 30 11.97 16.53 1.55
N CYS A 31 13.20 16.08 1.26
CA CYS A 31 14.24 16.91 0.63
C CYS A 31 14.27 16.73 -0.89
N CYS A 32 14.32 15.48 -1.37
CA CYS A 32 14.48 15.20 -2.81
C CYS A 32 13.29 14.49 -3.46
N GLY A 33 12.20 14.21 -2.72
CA GLY A 33 11.02 13.52 -3.24
C GLY A 33 11.21 12.03 -3.57
N LYS A 34 12.41 11.48 -3.37
CA LYS A 34 12.70 10.05 -3.62
C LYS A 34 11.85 9.15 -2.72
N ARG A 35 11.25 8.10 -3.29
CA ARG A 35 10.46 7.11 -2.53
C ARG A 35 11.33 6.36 -1.53
N LEU A 36 10.89 6.34 -0.28
CA LEU A 36 11.48 5.59 0.83
C LEU A 36 10.73 4.29 1.08
N GLY A 37 9.40 4.29 0.97
CA GLY A 37 8.56 3.11 1.19
C GLY A 37 7.09 3.35 0.86
N LEU A 38 6.28 2.32 1.13
CA LEU A 38 4.83 2.34 1.06
C LEU A 38 4.27 2.29 2.48
N CYS A 39 3.34 3.19 2.77
CA CYS A 39 2.74 3.34 4.08
C CYS A 39 1.37 2.71 4.14
N PHE A 40 1.21 1.84 5.13
CA PHE A 40 -0.06 1.26 5.55
C PHE A 40 -0.46 1.90 6.88
N ALA A 41 -1.63 1.52 7.39
CA ALA A 41 -2.16 2.08 8.63
C ALA A 41 -1.24 1.79 9.84
N ASP A 42 -0.78 0.54 9.95
CA ASP A 42 -0.04 0.03 11.11
C ASP A 42 1.47 -0.14 10.86
N HIS A 43 1.89 -0.21 9.60
CA HIS A 43 3.28 -0.43 9.23
C HIS A 43 3.71 0.30 7.95
N VAL A 44 5.01 0.27 7.68
CA VAL A 44 5.63 0.74 6.45
C VAL A 44 6.38 -0.39 5.79
N HIS A 45 6.14 -0.57 4.50
CA HIS A 45 6.90 -1.48 3.67
C HIS A 45 8.06 -0.73 3.00
N LEU A 46 9.28 -1.06 3.40
CA LEU A 46 10.51 -0.52 2.85
C LEU A 46 11.13 -1.52 1.88
N ARG A 47 11.39 -1.07 0.64
CA ARG A 47 12.14 -1.87 -0.33
C ARG A 47 13.55 -1.33 -0.49
N PHE A 48 14.53 -2.10 -0.05
CA PHE A 48 15.96 -1.84 -0.23
C PHE A 48 16.45 -2.41 -1.57
N ALA A 49 17.57 -1.86 -2.05
CA ALA A 49 18.20 -2.38 -3.26
C ALA A 49 18.52 -3.87 -3.08
N ARG A 50 18.67 -4.60 -4.19
CA ARG A 50 18.94 -6.07 -4.21
C ARG A 50 17.78 -6.94 -3.71
N GLY A 51 16.55 -6.41 -3.72
CA GLY A 51 15.35 -7.19 -3.43
C GLY A 51 15.07 -7.40 -1.94
N HIS A 52 15.80 -6.74 -1.04
CA HIS A 52 15.50 -6.81 0.38
C HIS A 52 14.25 -5.99 0.70
N GLU A 53 13.27 -6.64 1.32
CA GLU A 53 12.00 -6.06 1.72
C GLU A 53 11.87 -6.13 3.24
N TYR A 54 11.43 -5.03 3.86
CA TYR A 54 11.24 -4.92 5.30
C TYR A 54 9.88 -4.33 5.60
N LEU A 55 9.17 -4.96 6.53
CA LEU A 55 7.95 -4.45 7.13
C LEU A 55 8.32 -3.90 8.52
N VAL A 56 8.06 -2.63 8.76
CA VAL A 56 8.41 -1.96 10.01
C VAL A 56 7.20 -1.24 10.60
N GLY A 57 6.98 -1.40 11.90
CA GLY A 57 5.94 -0.67 12.62
C GLY A 57 6.30 0.80 12.82
N TYR A 58 5.30 1.60 13.17
CA TYR A 58 5.50 3.00 13.55
C TYR A 58 5.94 3.16 15.03
N PRO A 59 6.66 4.24 15.39
CA PRO A 59 7.24 5.24 14.49
C PRO A 59 8.45 4.69 13.72
N VAL A 60 8.57 5.07 12.45
CA VAL A 60 9.67 4.64 11.58
C VAL A 60 10.57 5.81 11.20
N THR A 61 11.87 5.56 11.16
CA THR A 61 12.86 6.52 10.67
C THR A 61 13.71 5.87 9.57
N ALA A 62 13.92 6.58 8.46
CA ALA A 62 14.73 6.12 7.35
C ALA A 62 15.58 7.23 6.76
N THR A 63 16.84 6.91 6.48
CA THR A 63 17.76 7.80 5.76
C THR A 63 17.52 7.68 4.25
N CYS A 64 17.37 8.83 3.58
CA CYS A 64 17.20 8.83 2.13
C CYS A 64 18.46 8.36 1.41
N ARG A 65 18.33 7.34 0.55
CA ARG A 65 19.44 6.82 -0.28
C ARG A 65 19.83 7.73 -1.46
N GLY A 66 19.29 8.93 -1.53
CA GLY A 66 19.58 9.89 -2.60
C GLY A 66 20.28 11.14 -2.08
N CYS A 67 19.78 11.72 -0.98
CA CYS A 67 20.27 12.97 -0.40
C CYS A 67 20.70 12.86 1.06
N ASN A 68 20.74 11.64 1.62
CA ASN A 68 21.10 11.34 3.01
C ASN A 68 20.28 12.07 4.10
N THR A 69 19.19 12.73 3.74
CA THR A 69 18.29 13.34 4.71
C THR A 69 17.61 12.28 5.56
N LEU A 70 17.59 12.47 6.88
CA LEU A 70 16.83 11.66 7.82
C LEU A 70 15.34 12.00 7.73
N ASN A 71 14.49 11.00 7.50
CA ASN A 71 13.04 11.17 7.44
C ASN A 71 12.41 10.32 8.53
N ARG A 72 11.52 10.94 9.30
CA ARG A 72 10.71 10.26 10.32
C ARG A 72 9.26 10.25 9.85
N ARG A 73 8.56 9.16 10.12
CA ARG A 73 7.12 9.07 9.93
C ARG A 73 6.51 8.40 11.16
N ASP A 74 5.59 9.11 11.77
CA ASP A 74 4.76 8.58 12.84
C ASP A 74 3.57 7.85 12.19
N GLY A 75 2.98 6.91 12.92
CA GLY A 75 1.83 6.17 12.43
C GLY A 75 0.65 7.09 12.22
N ASP A 76 -0.21 6.75 11.26
CA ASP A 76 -1.54 7.34 11.27
C ASP A 76 -2.24 6.78 12.51
N PRO A 77 -2.72 7.62 13.45
CA PRO A 77 -3.69 7.16 14.42
C PRO A 77 -4.96 6.87 13.61
N GLY A 78 -5.05 5.68 13.02
CA GLY A 78 -6.29 5.20 12.41
C GLY A 78 -7.44 5.49 13.38
N PRO A 79 -8.64 5.80 12.87
CA PRO A 79 -9.70 6.45 13.65
C PRO A 79 -9.81 5.72 14.98
N ALA A 80 -9.45 6.43 16.06
CA ALA A 80 -9.46 5.88 17.41
C ALA A 80 -10.79 5.13 17.56
N ALA A 81 -10.72 3.83 17.81
CA ALA A 81 -11.91 3.02 18.06
C ALA A 81 -12.64 3.69 19.23
N ALA A 82 -13.70 4.42 18.89
CA ALA A 82 -14.61 5.09 19.80
C ALA A 82 -15.67 4.10 20.30
#